data_AF-A0AAN9S5N8-F1
#
_entry.id   AF-A0AAN9S5N8-F1
#
_cell.length_a   1.000
_cell.length_b   1.000
_cell.length_c   1.000
_cell.angle_alpha   90.00
_cell.angle_beta   90.00
_cell.angle_gamma   90.00
#
_symmetry.space_group_name_H-M   'P 1'
#
loop_
_entity.id
_entity.type
_entity.pdbx_description
1 polymer ?
#
loop_
_entity_poly.entity_id
_entity_poly.type
_entity_poly.pdbx_seq_one_letter_code
_entity_poly.pdbx_strand_id
1 'polypeptide(L)' 'MNAYTRILAKKYPTFCINSVCPGYVKTDITANTGFLTVEEGAASPVRLALLPNGSPSGLFYIRTDVASF' A
#
# COMPACT_ATOMS: atom_id res chain seq x y z
N MET A 1 10.66 2.61 -6.96
CA MET A 1 10.21 3.15 -5.65
C MET A 1 10.03 2.06 -4.60
N ASN A 2 9.46 0.90 -4.95
CA ASN A 2 9.14 -0.19 -4.00
C ASN A 2 10.35 -0.89 -3.35
N ALA A 3 11.58 -0.72 -3.87
CA ALA A 3 12.79 -1.34 -3.33
C ALA A 3 13.11 -0.87 -1.90
N TYR A 4 12.83 0.39 -1.57
CA TYR A 4 13.14 0.94 -0.25
C TYR A 4 12.31 0.27 0.86
N THR A 5 11.04 -0.04 0.58
CA THR A 5 10.16 -0.82 1.47
C THR A 5 10.80 -2.16 1.85
N ARG A 6 11.39 -2.87 0.88
CA ARG A 6 12.06 -4.17 1.14
C ARG A 6 13.30 -4.02 2.02
N ILE A 7 14.10 -2.98 1.79
CA ILE A 7 15.28 -2.67 2.60
C ILE A 7 14.85 -2.39 4.04
N LEU A 8 13.82 -1.56 4.23
CA LEU A 8 13.31 -1.23 5.56
C LEU A 8 12.68 -2.43 6.27
N ALA A 9 11.86 -3.23 5.59
CA ALA A 9 11.27 -4.44 6.16
C ALA A 9 12.35 -5.43 6.65
N LYS A 10 13.45 -5.58 5.90
CA LYS A 10 14.59 -6.39 6.32
C LYS A 10 15.34 -5.78 7.51
N LYS A 11 15.47 -4.45 7.55
CA LYS A 11 16.16 -3.73 8.63
C LYS A 11 15.37 -3.74 9.95
N TYR A 12 14.04 -3.72 9.87
CA TYR A 12 13.14 -3.65 11.03
C TYR A 12 12.16 -4.83 11.01
N PRO A 13 12.59 -6.04 11.38
CA PRO A 13 11.79 -7.26 11.21
C PRO A 13 10.53 -7.32 12.10
N THR A 14 10.44 -6.48 13.14
CA THR A 14 9.27 -6.38 14.02
C THR A 14 8.19 -5.44 13.46
N PHE A 15 8.51 -4.62 12.45
CA PHE A 15 7.59 -3.66 11.86
C PHE A 15 6.89 -4.27 10.64
N CYS A 16 5.60 -3.98 10.48
CA CYS A 16 4.87 -4.27 9.25
C CYS A 16 5.06 -3.10 8.27
N ILE A 17 5.97 -3.26 7.29
CA ILE A 17 6.37 -2.23 6.34
C ILE A 17 6.03 -2.72 4.93
N ASN A 18 4.97 -2.17 4.34
CA ASN A 18 4.49 -2.58 3.02
C ASN A 18 4.33 -1.36 2.10
N SER A 19 4.24 -1.62 0.80
CA SER A 19 3.93 -0.60 -0.21
C SER A 19 2.62 -0.95 -0.91
N VAL A 20 1.87 0.06 -1.35
CA VAL A 20 0.55 -0.13 -1.94
C VAL A 20 0.30 0.85 -3.07
N CYS A 21 -0.28 0.35 -4.15
CA CYS A 21 -0.95 1.17 -5.16
C CYS A 21 -2.45 1.19 -4.82
N PRO A 22 -3.04 2.35 -4.49
CA PRO A 22 -4.46 2.45 -4.15
C PRO A 22 -5.38 2.30 -5.38
N GLY A 23 -4.81 2.24 -6.59
CA GLY A 23 -5.54 2.29 -7.85
C GLY A 23 -5.62 3.69 -8.42
N TYR A 24 -6.46 3.88 -9.44
CA TYR A 24 -6.65 5.16 -10.11
C TYR A 24 -7.79 5.95 -9.46
N VAL A 25 -7.42 6.83 -8.54
CA VAL A 25 -8.32 7.54 -7.62
C VAL A 25 -8.56 8.98 -8.09
N LYS A 26 -9.79 9.47 -7.96
CA LYS A 26 -10.17 10.86 -8.25
C LYS A 26 -9.62 11.80 -7.17
N THR A 27 -8.51 12.46 -7.47
CA THR A 27 -7.86 13.44 -6.58
C THR A 27 -7.27 14.57 -7.41
N ASP A 28 -6.73 15.61 -6.78
CA ASP A 28 -6.09 16.71 -7.51
C ASP A 28 -4.87 16.24 -8.34
N ILE A 29 -4.13 15.21 -7.91
CA ILE A 29 -2.99 14.65 -8.67
C ILE A 29 -3.42 14.07 -10.03
N THR A 30 -4.68 13.62 -10.12
CA THR A 30 -5.28 13.07 -11.33
C THR A 30 -6.24 14.07 -11.98
N ALA A 31 -6.22 15.35 -11.59
CA ALA A 31 -7.18 16.35 -12.03
C ALA A 31 -8.65 15.90 -11.85
N ASN A 32 -8.93 15.24 -10.73
CA ASN A 32 -10.24 14.67 -10.38
C ASN A 32 -10.78 13.62 -11.38
N THR A 33 -9.89 13.01 -12.18
CA THR A 33 -10.17 11.85 -13.01
C THR A 33 -9.80 10.54 -12.30
N GLY A 34 -10.46 9.44 -12.61
CA GLY A 34 -10.23 8.16 -11.94
C GLY A 34 -11.46 7.27 -11.94
N PHE A 35 -11.25 5.97 -11.68
CA PHE A 35 -12.34 5.02 -11.51
C PHE A 35 -12.84 4.96 -10.06
N LEU A 36 -11.98 5.32 -9.10
CA LEU A 36 -12.24 5.17 -7.67
C LEU A 36 -12.47 6.52 -6.98
N THR A 37 -13.30 6.53 -5.94
CA THR A 37 -13.39 7.65 -4.99
C THR A 37 -12.20 7.66 -4.02
N VAL A 38 -12.02 8.76 -3.30
CA VAL A 38 -10.97 8.89 -2.28
C VAL A 38 -11.12 7.81 -1.20
N GLU A 39 -12.35 7.53 -0.76
CA GLU A 39 -12.66 6.52 0.25
C GLU A 39 -12.29 5.11 -0.23
N GLU A 40 -12.64 4.77 -1.48
CA GLU A 40 -12.28 3.48 -2.08
C GLU A 40 -10.76 3.32 -2.23
N GLY A 41 -10.07 4.39 -2.64
CA GLY A 41 -8.61 4.42 -2.72
C GLY A 41 -7.94 4.28 -1.35
N ALA A 42 -8.49 4.91 -0.32
CA ALA A 42 -7.95 4.91 1.05
C ALA A 42 -8.14 3.56 1.77
N ALA A 43 -9.13 2.76 1.38
CA ALA A 43 -9.39 1.47 2.01
C ALA A 43 -8.14 0.56 2.02
N SER A 44 -7.35 0.57 0.95
CA SER A 44 -6.16 -0.28 0.82
C SER A 44 -5.01 0.08 1.77
N PRO A 45 -4.52 1.34 1.82
CA PRO A 45 -3.51 1.73 2.81
C PRO A 45 -4.03 1.64 4.26
N VAL A 46 -5.31 1.95 4.53
CA VAL A 46 -5.90 1.80 5.87
C VAL A 46 -5.87 0.34 6.31
N ARG A 47 -6.24 -0.60 5.42
CA ARG A 47 -6.15 -2.04 5.72
C ARG A 47 -4.73 -2.46 6.10
N LEU A 48 -3.71 -1.97 5.41
CA LEU A 48 -2.31 -2.29 5.72
C LEU A 48 -1.86 -1.67 7.06
N ALA A 49 -2.33 -0.47 7.39
CA ALA A 49 -2.04 0.18 8.67
C ALA A 49 -2.67 -0.55 9.87
N LEU A 50 -3.77 -1.28 9.66
CA LEU A 50 -4.50 -2.03 10.68
C LEU A 50 -4.13 -3.52 10.73
N LEU A 51 -3.11 -3.95 10.00
CA LEU A 51 -2.65 -5.34 10.06
C LEU A 51 -2.20 -5.72 11.48
N PRO A 52 -2.53 -6.93 11.96
CA PRO A 52 -2.07 -7.38 13.28
C PRO A 52 -0.54 -7.49 13.31
N ASN A 53 0.03 -7.32 14.50
CA ASN A 53 1.46 -7.53 14.73
C ASN A 53 1.90 -8.92 14.25
N GLY A 54 3.06 -9.00 13.60
CA GLY A 54 3.56 -10.24 12.99
C GLY A 54 3.01 -10.53 11.58
N SER A 55 2.17 -9.66 11.02
CA SER A 55 1.73 -9.76 9.62
C SER A 55 2.91 -9.66 8.63
N PRO A 56 2.74 -10.21 7.41
CA PRO A 56 3.76 -10.11 6.36
C PRO A 56 4.23 -8.67 6.11
N SER A 57 5.55 -8.53 5.89
CA SER A 57 6.25 -7.26 5.73
C SER A 57 7.13 -7.32 4.47
N GLY A 58 7.37 -6.17 3.86
CA GLY A 58 8.21 -6.04 2.67
C GLY A 58 7.51 -6.44 1.37
N LEU A 59 6.17 -6.36 1.33
CA LEU A 59 5.36 -6.70 0.16
C LEU A 59 4.89 -5.45 -0.61
N PHE A 60 4.49 -5.68 -1.86
CA PHE A 60 3.79 -4.70 -2.68
C PHE A 60 2.36 -5.18 -2.95
N TYR A 61 1.41 -4.28 -2.77
CA TYR A 61 -0.01 -4.53 -2.97
C TYR A 61 -0.57 -3.65 -4.09
N ILE A 62 -1.39 -4.23 -4.96
CA ILE A 62 -2.29 -3.46 -5.83
C ILE A 62 -3.68 -3.61 -5.21
N ARG A 63 -4.15 -2.53 -4.60
CA ARG A 63 -5.33 -2.54 -3.72
C ARG A 63 -5.21 -3.59 -2.61
N THR A 64 -5.96 -4.68 -2.69
CA THR A 64 -5.98 -5.78 -1.71
C THR A 64 -5.00 -6.90 -2.04
N ASP A 65 -4.58 -7.02 -3.30
CA ASP A 65 -3.87 -8.18 -3.81
C ASP A 65 -2.35 -7.98 -3.76
N VAL A 66 -1.62 -9.01 -3.35
CA VAL A 66 -0.15 -9.01 -3.42
C VAL A 66 0.27 -9.09 -4.88
N ALA A 67 1.17 -8.20 -5.28
CA ALA A 67 1.69 -8.12 -6.63
C ALA A 67 3.21 -8.34 -6.65
N SER A 68 3.74 -8.71 -7.82
CA SER A 68 5.18 -8.72 -8.05
C SER A 68 5.75 -7.29 -8.07
N PHE A 69 7.03 -7.19 -7.71
CA PHE A 69 7.79 -5.93 -7.73
C PHE A 69 8.23 -5.52 -9.12
#